data_AF-V5FSI6-F1
#
_entry.id   AF-V5FSI6-F1
#
_cell.length_a   1.000
_cell.length_b   1.000
_cell.length_c   1.000
_cell.angle_alpha   90.00
_cell.angle_beta   90.00
_cell.angle_gamma   90.00
#
_symmetry.space_group_name_H-M   'P 1'
#
loop_
_entity.id
_entity.type
_entity.pdbx_description
1 polymer ?
#
loop_
_entity_poly.entity_id
_entity_poly.type
_entity_poly.pdbx_seq_one_letter_code
_entity_poly.pdbx_strand_id
1 'polypeptide(L)'
;WLRVTDLVLPWLRVSDPRIASLHGRILQGRTMGRTEVQVLSPITSRVYGSKEIRVGNDKVALSRLSVQVVSGLQLNISPDSSIENVYIAETGITRKLTAQYQEG
;
A
#
# COMPACT_ATOMS: atom_id res chain seq x y z
N TRP A 1 7.32 -20.22 -11.30
CA TRP A 1 8.71 -19.82 -11.59
C TRP A 1 9.33 -19.30 -10.31
N LEU A 2 10.53 -19.74 -9.98
CA LEU A 2 11.29 -19.31 -8.80
C LEU A 2 11.99 -17.97 -9.11
N ARG A 3 11.91 -16.97 -8.23
CA ARG A 3 12.68 -15.73 -8.39
C ARG A 3 13.99 -15.86 -7.63
N VAL A 4 15.07 -15.29 -8.20
CA VAL A 4 16.35 -15.19 -7.48
C VAL A 4 16.19 -14.44 -6.15
N THR A 5 15.30 -13.44 -6.08
CA THR A 5 14.96 -12.72 -4.85
C THR A 5 14.46 -13.65 -3.74
N ASP A 6 13.82 -14.77 -4.09
CA ASP A 6 13.28 -15.72 -3.12
C ASP A 6 14.40 -16.51 -2.44
N LEU A 7 15.48 -16.76 -3.17
CA LEU A 7 16.65 -17.49 -2.67
C LEU A 7 17.50 -16.64 -1.73
N VAL A 8 17.53 -15.31 -1.94
CA VAL A 8 18.40 -14.40 -1.18
C VAL A 8 17.71 -13.63 -0.06
N LEU A 9 16.40 -13.86 0.09
CA LEU A 9 15.52 -13.14 1.01
C LEU A 9 16.04 -13.05 2.46
N PRO A 10 16.57 -14.13 3.07
CA PRO A 10 17.11 -14.08 4.44
C PRO A 10 18.28 -13.10 4.60
N TRP A 11 19.03 -12.87 3.51
CA TRP A 11 20.24 -12.04 3.47
C TRP A 11 20.04 -10.69 2.77
N LEU A 12 18.81 -10.38 2.37
CA LEU A 12 18.45 -9.07 1.84
C LEU A 12 18.35 -8.05 2.98
N ARG A 13 19.05 -6.92 2.85
CA ARG A 13 19.09 -5.85 3.87
C ARG A 13 19.02 -4.47 3.22
N VAL A 14 18.55 -3.50 3.99
CA VAL A 14 18.67 -2.08 3.65
C VAL A 14 19.87 -1.51 4.41
N SER A 15 20.75 -0.79 3.73
CA SER A 15 21.98 -0.25 4.34
C SER A 15 21.69 0.85 5.36
N ASP A 16 20.78 1.77 5.05
CA ASP A 16 20.30 2.78 6.00
C ASP A 16 18.80 2.57 6.33
N PRO A 17 18.49 1.92 7.48
CA PRO A 17 17.12 1.68 7.90
C PRO A 17 16.34 2.95 8.28
N ARG A 18 17.02 4.12 8.36
CA ARG A 18 16.35 5.41 8.59
C ARG A 18 15.67 5.90 7.30
N ILE A 19 16.23 5.56 6.14
CA ILE A 19 15.72 6.00 4.83
C ILE A 19 14.65 5.03 4.31
N ALA A 20 14.83 3.72 4.47
CA ALA A 20 13.84 2.72 4.06
C ALA A 20 13.89 1.47 4.96
N SER A 21 12.80 0.69 5.00
CA SER A 21 12.73 -0.60 5.69
C SER A 21 12.25 -1.70 4.76
N LEU A 22 12.75 -2.92 4.97
CA LEU A 22 12.39 -4.09 4.17
C LEU A 22 11.58 -5.08 5.02
N HIS A 23 10.39 -5.44 4.55
CA HIS A 23 9.52 -6.45 5.14
C HIS A 23 9.30 -7.58 4.14
N GLY A 24 10.08 -8.65 4.28
CA GLY A 24 10.12 -9.72 3.28
C GLY A 24 10.61 -9.20 1.92
N ARG A 25 9.69 -9.05 0.96
CA ARG A 25 9.98 -8.50 -0.39
C ARG A 25 9.49 -7.07 -0.58
N ILE A 26 8.86 -6.49 0.44
CA ILE A 26 8.26 -5.16 0.36
C ILE A 26 9.26 -4.15 0.92
N LEU A 27 9.70 -3.23 0.07
CA LEU A 27 10.52 -2.10 0.48
C LEU A 27 9.62 -0.89 0.74
N GLN A 28 9.73 -0.32 1.94
CA GLN A 28 8.95 0.83 2.38
C GLN A 28 9.89 2.01 2.63
N GLY A 29 9.66 3.14 1.94
CA GLY A 29 10.36 4.39 2.23
C GLY A 29 9.93 4.98 3.58
N ARG A 30 10.87 5.59 4.31
CA ARG A 30 10.65 6.18 5.64
C ARG A 30 11.00 7.66 5.68
N THR A 31 12.16 8.04 5.16
CA THR A 31 12.65 9.43 5.15
C THR A 31 13.29 9.71 3.80
N MET A 32 13.16 10.94 3.32
CA MET A 32 13.76 11.33 2.04
C MET A 32 15.27 11.06 2.06
N GLY A 33 15.80 10.56 0.96
CA GLY A 33 17.23 10.24 0.87
C GLY A 33 17.54 9.12 -0.10
N ARG A 34 18.79 8.68 -0.08
CA ARG A 34 19.29 7.54 -0.87
C ARG A 34 19.84 6.47 0.06
N THR A 35 19.47 5.23 -0.18
CA THR A 35 20.00 4.04 0.50
C THR A 35 20.17 2.92 -0.51
N GLU A 36 20.80 1.82 -0.13
CA GLU A 36 20.86 0.63 -0.97
C GLU A 36 20.05 -0.51 -0.36
N VAL A 37 19.52 -1.36 -1.25
CA VAL A 37 19.15 -2.74 -0.91
C VAL A 37 20.31 -3.64 -1.31
N GLN A 38 20.80 -4.42 -0.37
CA GLN A 38 22.00 -5.25 -0.50
C GLN A 38 21.67 -6.72 -0.24
N VAL A 39 22.35 -7.61 -0.93
CA VAL A 39 22.41 -9.04 -0.60
C VAL A 39 23.74 -9.28 0.12
N LEU A 40 23.67 -9.78 1.35
CA LEU A 40 24.86 -10.09 2.14
C LEU A 40 25.24 -11.56 2.05
N SER A 41 26.52 -11.84 2.21
CA SER A 41 27.02 -13.18 2.41
C SER A 41 26.56 -13.74 3.76
N PRO A 42 25.96 -14.94 3.83
CA PRO A 42 25.62 -15.59 5.09
C PRO A 42 26.81 -15.82 6.01
N ILE A 43 28.00 -15.96 5.43
CA ILE A 43 29.21 -16.40 6.15
C ILE A 43 30.12 -15.21 6.45
N THR A 44 30.33 -14.35 5.45
CA THR A 44 31.34 -13.29 5.53
C THR A 44 30.76 -11.90 5.76
N SER A 45 29.43 -11.76 5.72
CA SER A 45 28.73 -10.47 5.71
C SER A 45 29.16 -9.51 4.58
N ARG A 46 29.92 -9.97 3.59
CA ARG A 46 30.28 -9.18 2.40
C ARG A 46 29.06 -8.96 1.51
N VAL A 47 29.00 -7.81 0.84
CA VAL A 47 27.95 -7.50 -0.14
C VAL A 47 28.20 -8.29 -1.43
N TYR A 48 27.25 -9.14 -1.82
CA TYR A 48 27.27 -9.84 -3.11
C TYR A 48 26.73 -8.98 -4.25
N GLY A 49 25.83 -8.05 -3.94
CA GLY A 49 25.30 -7.09 -4.88
C GLY A 49 24.44 -6.06 -4.17
N SER A 50 24.34 -4.88 -4.77
CA SER A 50 23.54 -3.78 -4.24
C SER A 50 22.72 -3.12 -5.35
N LYS A 51 21.64 -2.44 -4.92
CA LYS A 51 20.84 -1.57 -5.76
C LYS A 51 20.55 -0.29 -4.99
N GLU A 52 20.96 0.86 -5.53
CA GLU A 52 20.57 2.17 -5.00
C GLU A 52 19.06 2.38 -5.15
N ILE A 53 18.46 2.91 -4.08
CA ILE A 53 17.06 3.30 -3.96
C ILE A 53 17.02 4.75 -3.49
N ARG A 54 16.15 5.54 -4.13
CA ARG A 54 15.85 6.92 -3.73
C ARG A 54 14.44 7.00 -3.19
N VAL A 55 14.30 7.54 -1.98
CA VAL A 55 13.02 7.95 -1.40
C VAL A 55 12.85 9.43 -1.69
N GLY A 56 11.91 9.75 -2.58
CA GLY A 56 11.54 11.12 -2.91
C GLY A 56 10.74 11.80 -1.79
N ASN A 57 10.63 13.13 -1.87
CA ASN A 57 9.74 13.93 -1.04
C ASN A 57 8.35 14.14 -1.69
N ASP A 58 8.19 13.70 -2.94
CA ASP A 58 6.93 13.77 -3.66
C ASP A 58 5.89 12.91 -2.92
N LYS A 59 4.87 13.57 -2.37
CA LYS A 59 3.72 12.88 -1.81
C LYS A 59 2.96 12.27 -2.98
N VAL A 60 2.88 10.96 -3.03
CA VAL A 60 2.02 10.28 -4.02
C VAL A 60 0.59 10.45 -3.53
N ALA A 61 -0.22 11.21 -4.26
CA ALA A 61 -1.64 11.31 -3.99
C ALA A 61 -2.30 9.92 -4.02
N LEU A 62 -3.40 9.74 -3.29
CA LEU A 62 -4.16 8.49 -3.30
C LEU A 62 -4.61 8.19 -4.74
N SER A 63 -3.95 7.23 -5.40
CA SER A 63 -4.20 6.94 -6.82
C SER A 63 -5.44 6.07 -7.03
N ARG A 64 -5.85 5.31 -6.02
CA ARG A 64 -7.03 4.44 -6.08
C ARG A 64 -7.54 4.08 -4.69
N LEU A 65 -8.84 4.23 -4.48
CA LEU A 65 -9.56 3.70 -3.32
C LEU A 65 -10.51 2.61 -3.80
N SER A 66 -10.43 1.41 -3.22
CA SER A 66 -11.30 0.28 -3.53
C SER A 66 -12.11 -0.07 -2.29
N VAL A 67 -13.44 -0.07 -2.40
CA VAL A 67 -14.32 -0.40 -1.27
C VAL A 67 -15.35 -1.43 -1.69
N GLN A 68 -15.59 -2.39 -0.80
CA GLN A 68 -16.55 -3.47 -1.00
C GLN A 68 -17.62 -3.39 0.09
N VAL A 69 -18.88 -3.23 -0.31
CA VAL A 69 -20.01 -3.22 0.60
C VAL A 69 -20.46 -4.67 0.84
N VAL A 70 -20.51 -5.08 2.12
CA VAL A 70 -20.88 -6.45 2.54
C VAL A 70 -22.30 -6.55 3.12
N SER A 71 -23.07 -5.46 3.08
CA SER A 71 -24.44 -5.36 3.62
C SER A 71 -25.36 -4.61 2.64
N GLY A 72 -26.66 -4.52 2.93
CA GLY A 72 -27.63 -3.73 2.14
C GLY A 72 -27.44 -2.20 2.24
N LEU A 73 -26.25 -1.74 2.62
CA LEU A 73 -25.88 -0.34 2.67
C LEU A 73 -25.38 0.11 1.30
N GLN A 74 -25.64 1.36 0.94
CA GLN A 74 -24.98 2.02 -0.17
C GLN A 74 -23.83 2.85 0.41
N LEU A 75 -22.71 2.89 -0.30
CA LEU A 75 -21.55 3.71 0.06
C LEU A 75 -21.10 4.50 -1.17
N ASN A 76 -21.06 5.81 -1.03
CA ASN A 76 -20.51 6.73 -2.02
C ASN A 76 -19.23 7.34 -1.45
N ILE A 77 -18.18 7.40 -2.27
CA ILE A 77 -16.90 8.02 -1.86
C ILE A 77 -16.48 9.01 -2.92
N SER A 78 -16.24 10.24 -2.48
CA SER A 78 -15.80 11.35 -3.31
C SER A 78 -14.57 12.03 -2.69
N PRO A 79 -13.65 12.57 -3.51
CA PRO A 79 -12.57 13.40 -2.99
C PRO A 79 -13.14 14.69 -2.40
N ASP A 80 -12.54 15.15 -1.31
CA ASP A 80 -12.82 16.47 -0.75
C ASP A 80 -12.26 17.55 -1.70
N SER A 81 -13.06 18.57 -2.01
CA SER A 81 -12.69 19.62 -2.95
C SER A 81 -11.80 20.70 -2.33
N SER A 82 -11.68 20.73 -1.01
CA SER A 82 -10.98 21.76 -0.24
C SER A 82 -9.66 21.28 0.38
N ILE A 83 -9.52 19.99 0.64
CA ILE A 83 -8.32 19.41 1.26
C ILE A 83 -7.75 18.29 0.41
N GLU A 84 -6.50 18.45 -0.02
CA GLU A 84 -5.78 17.45 -0.80
C GLU A 84 -5.64 16.13 -0.02
N ASN A 85 -5.87 15.00 -0.69
CA ASN A 85 -5.81 13.65 -0.13
C ASN A 85 -6.83 13.33 0.98
N VAL A 86 -7.91 14.13 1.09
CA VAL A 86 -9.07 13.80 1.94
C VAL A 86 -10.20 13.28 1.07
N TYR A 87 -10.92 12.29 1.59
CA TYR A 87 -12.07 11.68 0.93
C TYR A 87 -13.26 11.64 1.90
N ILE A 88 -14.44 11.93 1.37
CA ILE A 88 -15.70 11.87 2.10
C ILE A 88 -16.38 10.55 1.76
N ALA A 89 -16.82 9.82 2.79
CA ALA A 89 -17.55 8.57 2.66
C ALA A 89 -18.97 8.74 3.18
N GLU A 90 -19.96 8.63 2.29
CA GLU A 90 -21.38 8.76 2.61
C GLU A 90 -22.05 7.39 2.55
N THR A 91 -22.71 6.97 3.63
CA THR A 91 -23.47 5.72 3.67
C THR A 91 -24.98 5.95 3.77
N GLY A 92 -25.74 5.26 2.93
CA GLY A 92 -27.20 5.34 2.88
C GLY A 92 -27.87 3.98 3.06
N ILE A 93 -29.06 3.98 3.65
CA ILE A 93 -29.91 2.78 3.77
C ILE A 93 -31.13 2.97 2.86
N THR A 94 -31.30 2.15 1.83
CA THR A 94 -32.55 2.12 1.07
C THR A 94 -33.53 1.15 1.73
N ARG A 95 -34.48 1.66 2.53
CA ARG A 95 -35.63 0.87 2.99
C ARG A 95 -36.65 0.78 1.86
N LYS A 96 -36.55 -0.25 1.01
CA LYS A 96 -37.60 -0.53 0.02
C LYS A 96 -38.76 -1.28 0.71
N LEU A 97 -39.71 -0.54 1.28
CA LEU A 97 -41.01 -1.09 1.70
C LEU A 97 -41.86 -1.29 0.44
N THR A 98 -41.87 -2.52 -0.09
CA THR A 98 -42.81 -2.88 -1.18
C THR A 98 -44.10 -3.35 -0.53
N ALA A 99 -45.02 -2.43 -0.23
CA ALA A 99 -46.40 -2.80 0.04
C ALA A 99 -47.15 -2.76 -1.30
N GLN A 100 -47.28 -3.90 -1.97
CA GLN A 100 -48.29 -4.06 -3.02
C GLN A 100 -49.61 -4.39 -2.33
N TYR A 101 -50.47 -3.39 -2.20
CA TYR A 101 -51.86 -3.62 -1.84
C TYR A 101 -52.55 -4.28 -3.04
N GLN A 102 -52.97 -5.55 -2.88
CA GLN A 102 -53.82 -6.25 -3.84
C GLN A 102 -55.25 -6.01 -3.34
N GLU A 103 -56.03 -5.22 -4.07
CA GLU A 103 -57.47 -5.07 -3.85
C GLU A 103 -58.19 -6.20 -4.62
N GLY A 104 -59.14 -6.84 -3.93
CA GLY A 104 -59.82 -8.07 -4.36
C GLY A 104 -60.93 -7.88 -5.39
#